data_AF-A0A5A5R1V5-F1
#
_entry.id   AF-A0A5A5R1V5-F1
#
_cell.length_a   1.000
_cell.length_b   1.000
_cell.length_c   1.000
_cell.angle_alpha   90.00
_cell.angle_beta   90.00
_cell.angle_gamma   90.00
#
_symmetry.space_group_name_H-M   'P 1'
#
loop_
_entity.id
_entity.type
_entity.pdbx_description
1 polymer ?
#
loop_
_entity_poly.entity_id
_entity_poly.type
_entity_poly.pdbx_seq_one_letter_code
_entity_poly.pdbx_strand_id
1 'polypeptide(L)' 'MERFQLFDSDSSGQISLEELKACLQAIEPGVTDKEIEAMLQQADTSRDNQISFPEFRDLLHQFHK' A
#
# COMPACT_ATOMS: atom_id res chain seq x y z
N MET A 1 2.44 11.63 7.20
CA MET A 1 2.24 10.52 8.18
C MET A 1 0.81 10.00 8.14
N GLU A 2 -0.20 10.86 7.99
CA GLU A 2 -1.62 10.46 8.10
C GLU A 2 -2.09 9.38 7.11
N ARG A 3 -1.65 9.40 5.84
CA ARG A 3 -2.03 8.35 4.87
C ARG A 3 -1.41 7.00 5.21
N PHE A 4 -0.15 6.96 5.65
CA PHE A 4 0.53 5.69 5.96
C PHE A 4 -0.10 5.01 7.17
N GLN A 5 -0.42 5.76 8.21
CA GLN A 5 -1.11 5.27 9.41
C GLN A 5 -2.57 4.83 9.16
N LEU A 6 -3.17 5.26 8.05
CA LEU A 6 -4.47 4.75 7.62
C LEU A 6 -4.37 3.34 7.03
N PHE A 7 -3.20 2.96 6.50
CA PHE A 7 -2.95 1.63 5.95
C PHE A 7 -2.34 0.70 7.01
N ASP A 8 -1.28 1.15 7.70
CA ASP A 8 -0.57 0.41 8.77
C ASP A 8 -1.41 0.35 10.05
N SER A 9 -2.29 -0.64 10.12
CA SER A 9 -3.28 -0.79 11.20
C SER A 9 -2.67 -1.46 12.42
N ASP A 10 -1.64 -2.28 12.23
CA ASP A 10 -0.93 -2.96 13.30
C ASP A 10 0.27 -2.16 13.85
N SER A 11 0.56 -1.00 13.26
CA SER A 11 1.71 -0.14 13.60
C SER A 11 3.05 -0.86 13.47
N SER A 12 3.14 -1.82 12.55
CA SER A 12 4.38 -2.54 12.24
C SER A 12 5.41 -1.66 11.52
N GLY A 13 4.98 -0.52 10.98
CA GLY A 13 5.82 0.38 10.17
C GLY A 13 5.95 -0.05 8.71
N GLN A 14 5.18 -1.07 8.30
CA GLN A 14 5.10 -1.61 6.95
C GLN A 14 3.63 -1.87 6.62
N ILE A 15 3.27 -1.80 5.35
CA ILE A 15 1.90 -2.12 4.89
C ILE A 15 1.96 -3.48 4.23
N SER A 16 1.32 -4.45 4.85
CA SER A 16 1.14 -5.79 4.27
C SER A 16 0.07 -5.78 3.17
N LEU A 17 0.08 -6.82 2.32
CA LEU A 17 -0.96 -7.00 1.30
C LEU A 17 -2.38 -7.01 1.91
N GLU A 18 -2.53 -7.60 3.09
CA GLU A 18 -3.82 -7.69 3.79
C GLU A 18 -4.31 -6.32 4.24
N GLU A 19 -3.41 -5.48 4.77
CA GLU A 19 -3.71 -4.12 5.19
C GLU A 19 -3.99 -3.19 4.00
N LEU A 20 -3.19 -3.31 2.95
CA LEU A 20 -3.42 -2.59 1.70
C LEU A 20 -4.80 -2.93 1.12
N LYS A 21 -5.15 -4.22 1.10
CA LYS A 21 -6.45 -4.72 0.65
C LYS A 21 -7.59 -4.18 1.51
N ALA A 22 -7.50 -4.30 2.83
CA ALA A 22 -8.54 -3.84 3.74
C ALA A 22 -8.80 -2.33 3.59
N CYS A 23 -7.73 -1.54 3.48
CA CYS A 23 -7.84 -0.10 3.35
C CYS A 23 -8.36 0.32 1.95
N LEU A 24 -7.86 -0.31 0.87
CA LEU A 24 -8.35 -0.01 -0.49
C LEU A 24 -9.81 -0.42 -0.68
N GLN A 25 -10.25 -1.55 -0.12
CA GLN A 25 -11.66 -1.94 -0.15
C GLN A 25 -12.56 -1.00 0.66
N ALA A 26 -12.03 -0.39 1.72
CA ALA A 26 -12.76 0.61 2.50
C ALA A 26 -12.88 1.95 1.78
N ILE A 27 -11.88 2.33 0.97
CA ILE A 27 -11.87 3.57 0.19
C ILE A 27 -12.69 3.41 -1.10
N GLU A 28 -12.48 2.31 -1.83
CA GLU A 28 -13.11 2.00 -3.10
C GLU A 28 -13.75 0.59 -3.06
N PRO A 29 -15.02 0.49 -2.63
CA PRO A 29 -15.73 -0.77 -2.62
C PRO A 29 -15.98 -1.24 -4.07
N GLY A 30 -15.12 -2.15 -4.55
CA GLY A 30 -15.14 -2.66 -5.92
C GLY A 30 -13.76 -3.01 -6.46
N VAL A 31 -12.69 -2.53 -5.83
CA VAL A 31 -11.32 -2.90 -6.19
C VAL A 31 -11.10 -4.41 -6.04
N THR A 32 -10.49 -5.02 -7.05
CA THR A 32 -10.24 -6.46 -7.08
C THR A 32 -8.89 -6.81 -6.48
N ASP A 33 -8.75 -8.04 -5.97
CA ASP A 33 -7.48 -8.55 -5.44
C ASP A 33 -6.33 -8.42 -6.45
N LYS A 34 -6.61 -8.59 -7.74
CA LYS A 34 -5.64 -8.40 -8.82
C LYS A 34 -5.14 -6.96 -8.94
N GLU A 35 -6.02 -5.99 -8.78
CA GLU A 35 -5.63 -4.58 -8.83
C GLU A 35 -4.79 -4.21 -7.62
N ILE A 36 -5.15 -4.73 -6.45
CA ILE A 36 -4.37 -4.57 -5.22
C ILE A 36 -2.98 -5.21 -5.36
N GLU A 37 -2.89 -6.43 -5.89
CA GLU A 37 -1.60 -7.09 -6.18
C GLU A 37 -0.77 -6.29 -7.20
N ALA A 38 -1.41 -5.73 -8.24
CA ALA A 38 -0.71 -4.92 -9.23
C ALA A 38 -0.19 -3.59 -8.65
N MET A 39 -0.91 -2.99 -7.69
CA MET A 39 -0.46 -1.82 -6.95
C MET A 39 0.68 -2.18 -6.01
N LEU A 40 0.58 -3.30 -5.29
CA LEU A 40 1.63 -3.81 -4.43
C LEU A 40 2.91 -4.07 -5.23
N GLN A 41 2.83 -4.78 -6.35
CA GLN A 41 3.99 -5.08 -7.20
C GLN A 41 4.67 -3.83 -7.79
N GLN A 42 3.92 -2.75 -8.01
CA GLN A 42 4.51 -1.48 -8.44
C GLN A 42 5.19 -0.74 -7.29
N ALA A 43 4.69 -0.89 -6.07
CA ALA A 43 5.21 -0.25 -4.88
C ALA A 43 6.42 -0.99 -4.28
N ASP A 44 6.30 -2.31 -4.21
CA ASP A 44 7.24 -3.25 -3.59
C ASP A 44 8.49 -3.39 -4.47
N THR A 45 9.46 -2.52 -4.20
CA THR A 45 10.73 -2.51 -4.91
C THR A 45 11.70 -3.49 -4.29
N SER A 46 11.56 -3.76 -2.99
CA SER A 46 12.37 -4.71 -2.22
C SER A 46 12.01 -6.17 -2.48
N ARG A 47 10.81 -6.43 -3.05
CA ARG A 47 10.23 -7.75 -3.34
C ARG A 47 10.00 -8.60 -2.10
N ASP A 48 9.62 -7.97 -1.00
CA ASP A 48 9.29 -8.65 0.25
C ASP A 48 7.77 -8.86 0.44
N ASN A 49 6.97 -8.51 -0.58
CA ASN A 49 5.51 -8.48 -0.57
C ASN A 49 4.90 -7.58 0.50
N GLN A 50 5.65 -6.58 0.96
CA GLN A 50 5.22 -5.56 1.88
C GLN A 50 5.61 -4.19 1.30
N ILE A 51 4.95 -3.13 1.76
CA ILE A 51 5.32 -1.76 1.39
C ILE A 51 5.86 -1.08 2.63
N SER A 52 7.17 -0.89 2.66
CA SER A 52 7.82 -0.12 3.70
C SER A 52 7.54 1.38 3.55
N PHE A 53 7.67 2.15 4.63
CA PHE A 53 7.51 3.61 4.57
C PHE A 53 8.34 4.32 3.47
N PRO A 54 9.62 3.94 3.22
CA PRO A 54 10.38 4.47 2.09
C PRO A 54 9.74 4.19 0.72
N GLU A 55 9.28 2.96 0.48
CA GLU A 55 8.64 2.56 -0.78
C GLU A 55 7.31 3.28 -1.00
N PHE A 56 6.51 3.42 0.07
CA PHE A 56 5.26 4.18 0.01
C PHE A 56 5.50 5.65 -0.34
N ARG A 57 6.55 6.27 0.22
CA ARG A 57 6.92 7.65 -0.10
C ARG A 57 7.36 7.78 -1.56
N ASP A 58 8.18 6.86 -2.03
CA ASP A 58 8.68 6.89 -3.40
C ASP A 58 7.53 6.66 -4.41
N LEU A 59 6.57 5.80 -4.07
CA LEU A 59 5.32 5.64 -4.83
C LEU A 59 4.49 6.92 -4.87
N LEU A 60 4.26 7.59 -3.73
CA LEU A 60 3.53 8.87 -3.70
C LEU A 60 4.22 9.95 -4.54
N HIS A 61 5.55 9.97 -4.55
CA HIS A 61 6.31 10.89 -5.40
C HIS A 61 6.13 10.57 -6.90
N GLN A 62 5.90 9.30 -7.26
CA GLN A 62 5.69 8.87 -8.64
C GLN A 62 4.27 9.18 -9.16
N PHE A 63 3.26 9.17 -8.29
CA PHE A 63 1.86 9.50 -8.62
C PHE A 63 1.59 11.01 -8.82
N HIS A 64 2.49 11.89 -8.40
CA HIS A 64 2.31 13.35 -8.43
C HIS A 64 2.89 14.06 -9.67
N LYS A 65 2.95 13.39 -10.82
CA LYS A 65 3.48 13.95 -12.08
C LYS A 65 2.42 14.13 -13.15
#